data_AF-A0A2P4Y2M1-F1
#
_entry.id   AF-A0A2P4Y2M1-F1
#
_cell.length_a   1.000
_cell.length_b   1.000
_cell.length_c   1.000
_cell.angle_alpha   90.00
_cell.angle_beta   90.00
_cell.angle_gamma   90.00
#
_symmetry.space_group_name_H-M   'P 1'
#
loop_
_entity.id
_entity.type
_entity.pdbx_description
1 polymer ?
#
loop_
_entity_poly.entity_id
_entity_poly.type
_entity_poly.pdbx_seq_one_letter_code
_entity_poly.pdbx_strand_id
1 'polypeptide(L)'
;MLHRVSRSVVRRPARAFSTSSVERVPLFIDGKFVQSKTDKWIDLRNPATNEVICQVPEATQDEMRQATEAAARAYKTWKEVGVQHRQRVMLKLQHL
;
A
#
# COMPACT_ATOMS: atom_id res chain seq x y z
N MET A 1 -29.28 12.06 -36.17
CA MET A 1 -27.97 11.39 -36.33
C MET A 1 -27.28 11.39 -34.96
N LEU A 2 -27.56 10.38 -34.11
CA LEU A 2 -27.03 10.30 -32.74
C LEU A 2 -25.78 9.39 -32.73
N HIS A 3 -24.60 9.98 -32.56
CA HIS A 3 -23.35 9.22 -32.41
C HIS A 3 -23.19 8.76 -30.96
N ARG A 4 -23.38 7.45 -30.73
CA ARG A 4 -23.10 6.76 -29.48
C ARG A 4 -21.59 6.72 -29.26
N VAL A 5 -21.08 7.49 -28.28
CA VAL A 5 -19.68 7.38 -27.84
C VAL A 5 -19.52 6.07 -27.06
N SER A 6 -18.94 5.06 -27.70
CA SER A 6 -18.55 3.81 -27.05
C SER A 6 -17.30 4.07 -26.22
N ARG A 7 -17.42 4.16 -24.88
CA ARG A 7 -16.26 4.19 -23.99
C ARG A 7 -15.72 2.77 -23.86
N SER A 8 -14.61 2.50 -24.55
CA SER A 8 -13.82 1.29 -24.37
C SER A 8 -13.32 1.24 -22.92
N VAL A 9 -13.92 0.40 -22.09
CA VAL A 9 -13.35 0.06 -20.78
C VAL A 9 -12.08 -0.74 -21.07
N VAL A 10 -10.91 -0.12 -20.89
CA VAL A 10 -9.64 -0.82 -20.92
C VAL A 10 -9.62 -1.78 -19.73
N ARG A 11 -10.00 -3.04 -19.97
CA ARG A 11 -9.84 -4.11 -18.99
C ARG A 11 -8.34 -4.38 -18.86
N ARG A 12 -7.75 -3.95 -17.75
CA ARG A 12 -6.42 -4.44 -17.34
C ARG A 12 -6.51 -5.97 -17.21
N PRO A 13 -5.57 -6.73 -17.78
CA PRO A 13 -5.56 -8.18 -17.61
C PRO A 13 -5.44 -8.48 -16.11
N ALA A 14 -6.24 -9.44 -15.64
CA ALA A 14 -6.12 -9.94 -14.28
C ALA A 14 -4.68 -10.46 -14.09
N ARG A 15 -3.99 -9.97 -13.07
CA ARG A 15 -2.66 -10.46 -12.70
C ARG A 15 -2.84 -11.93 -12.31
N ALA A 16 -2.18 -12.85 -13.02
CA ALA A 16 -2.20 -14.26 -12.65
C ALA A 16 -1.47 -14.41 -11.30
N PHE A 17 -2.20 -14.85 -10.26
CA PHE A 17 -1.61 -15.15 -8.96
C PHE A 17 -1.01 -16.56 -9.04
N SER A 18 0.31 -16.66 -8.83
CA SER A 18 1.03 -17.93 -8.81
C SER A 18 0.53 -18.79 -7.65
N THR A 19 0.29 -20.08 -7.90
CA THR A 19 -0.23 -21.08 -6.95
C THR A 19 0.80 -21.62 -5.95
N SER A 20 1.95 -20.95 -5.78
CA SER A 20 3.04 -21.42 -4.91
C SER A 20 3.22 -20.50 -3.70
N SER A 21 2.78 -20.99 -2.53
CA SER A 21 2.83 -20.36 -1.19
C SER A 21 2.17 -18.96 -1.08
N VAL A 22 1.31 -18.78 -0.07
CA VAL A 22 0.67 -17.49 0.19
C VAL A 22 1.73 -16.47 0.62
N GLU A 23 1.95 -15.43 -0.20
CA GLU A 23 2.94 -14.39 0.08
C GLU A 23 2.56 -13.61 1.34
N ARG A 24 3.53 -13.39 2.23
CA ARG A 24 3.37 -12.52 3.42
C ARG A 24 3.94 -11.15 3.12
N VAL A 25 3.08 -10.14 3.13
CA VAL A 25 3.48 -8.77 2.81
C VAL A 25 4.10 -8.12 4.06
N PRO A 26 5.33 -7.59 3.97
CA PRO A 26 5.97 -6.91 5.09
C PRO A 26 5.31 -5.55 5.40
N LEU A 27 5.48 -5.08 6.64
CA LEU A 27 5.12 -3.71 7.02
C LEU A 27 6.10 -2.71 6.38
N PHE A 28 5.68 -1.47 6.15
CA PHE A 28 6.58 -0.40 5.71
C PHE A 28 6.72 0.66 6.82
N ILE A 29 7.83 0.63 7.54
CA ILE A 29 8.08 1.46 8.73
C ILE A 29 9.43 2.17 8.55
N ASP A 30 9.45 3.48 8.80
CA ASP A 30 10.66 4.33 8.74
C ASP A 30 11.44 4.19 7.41
N GLY A 31 10.70 4.14 6.29
CA GLY A 31 11.26 4.04 4.94
C GLY A 31 11.78 2.65 4.56
N LYS A 32 11.48 1.60 5.35
CA LYS A 32 11.98 0.24 5.13
C LYS A 32 10.86 -0.79 5.19
N PHE A 33 11.01 -1.87 4.44
CA PHE A 33 10.19 -3.07 4.61
C PHE A 33 10.66 -3.83 5.85
N VAL A 34 9.75 -4.12 6.77
CA VAL A 34 9.99 -4.77 8.06
C VAL A 34 9.10 -6.00 8.16
N GLN A 35 9.71 -7.15 8.41
CA GLN A 35 8.97 -8.37 8.67
C GLN A 35 8.30 -8.28 10.05
N SER A 36 6.98 -8.47 10.10
CA SER A 36 6.27 -8.41 11.38
C SER A 36 6.59 -9.63 12.26
N LYS A 37 6.61 -9.41 13.57
CA LYS A 37 6.75 -10.43 14.61
C LYS A 37 5.39 -10.98 15.08
N THR A 38 4.30 -10.62 14.42
CA THR A 38 2.96 -11.08 14.78
C THR A 38 2.76 -12.57 14.48
N ASP A 39 1.98 -13.22 15.32
CA ASP A 39 1.44 -14.56 15.05
C ASP A 39 0.08 -14.50 14.33
N LYS A 40 -0.51 -13.31 14.23
CA LYS A 40 -1.83 -13.11 13.62
C LYS A 40 -1.71 -12.53 12.22
N TRP A 41 -2.20 -13.28 11.25
CA TRP A 41 -2.16 -12.94 9.83
C TRP A 41 -3.57 -12.86 9.27
N ILE A 42 -3.81 -11.84 8.44
CA ILE A 42 -5.10 -11.58 7.81
C ILE A 42 -5.00 -12.00 6.34
N ASP A 43 -5.85 -12.93 5.93
CA ASP A 43 -5.97 -13.33 4.53
C ASP A 43 -6.60 -12.22 3.69
N LEU A 44 -5.89 -11.75 2.67
CA LEU A 44 -6.46 -10.88 1.64
C LEU A 44 -7.03 -11.74 0.52
N ARG A 45 -8.35 -11.67 0.34
CA ARG A 45 -9.10 -12.51 -0.61
C ARG A 45 -9.50 -11.72 -1.85
N ASN A 46 -9.47 -12.39 -3.00
CA ASN A 46 -10.03 -11.85 -4.24
C ASN A 46 -11.56 -11.78 -4.10
N PRO A 47 -12.23 -10.61 -4.21
CA PRO A 47 -13.68 -10.52 -4.06
C PRO A 47 -14.46 -11.25 -5.17
N ALA A 48 -13.84 -11.55 -6.31
CA ALA A 48 -14.48 -12.26 -7.42
C ALA A 48 -14.39 -13.79 -7.31
N THR A 49 -13.35 -14.33 -6.66
CA THR A 49 -13.08 -15.79 -6.59
C THR A 49 -12.98 -16.33 -5.16
N ASN A 50 -12.93 -15.46 -4.15
CA ASN A 50 -12.71 -15.75 -2.73
C ASN A 50 -11.35 -16.45 -2.40
N GLU A 51 -10.47 -16.59 -3.38
CA GLU A 51 -9.13 -17.15 -3.22
C GLU A 51 -8.22 -16.20 -2.44
N VAL A 52 -7.32 -16.75 -1.63
CA VAL A 52 -6.32 -15.97 -0.89
C VAL A 52 -5.23 -15.53 -1.86
N ILE A 53 -5.02 -14.22 -1.94
CA ILE A 53 -3.99 -13.58 -2.77
C ILE A 53 -2.67 -13.46 -2.00
N CYS A 54 -2.76 -12.99 -0.75
CA CYS A 54 -1.62 -12.81 0.14
C CYS A 54 -2.11 -12.69 1.59
N GLN A 55 -1.16 -12.60 2.52
CA GLN A 55 -1.42 -12.33 3.93
C GLN A 55 -0.76 -11.02 4.36
N VAL A 56 -1.48 -10.24 5.15
CA VAL A 56 -0.95 -9.04 5.82
C VAL A 56 -0.92 -9.27 7.33
N PRO A 57 0.09 -8.75 8.04
CA PRO A 57 0.18 -8.93 9.49
C PRO A 57 -0.82 -8.03 10.23
N GLU A 58 -1.44 -8.55 11.30
CA GLU A 58 -2.02 -7.70 12.34
C GLU A 58 -0.85 -7.09 13.14
N ALA A 59 -0.56 -5.81 12.90
CA ALA A 59 0.60 -5.14 13.48
C ALA A 59 0.57 -5.19 15.01
N THR A 60 1.71 -5.53 15.60
CA THR A 60 1.86 -5.56 17.07
C THR A 60 1.87 -4.15 17.65
N GLN A 61 1.63 -4.04 18.96
CA GLN A 61 1.67 -2.74 19.64
C GLN A 61 3.06 -2.08 19.55
N ASP A 62 4.13 -2.86 19.58
CA ASP A 62 5.50 -2.36 19.46
C ASP A 62 5.82 -1.87 18.05
N GLU A 63 5.33 -2.56 17.02
CA GLU A 63 5.45 -2.11 15.62
C GLU A 63 4.67 -0.81 15.39
N MET A 64 3.46 -0.70 15.97
CA MET A 64 2.67 0.53 15.92
C MET A 64 3.38 1.68 16.64
N ARG A 65 4.01 1.42 17.78
CA ARG A 65 4.82 2.40 18.50
C ARG A 65 6.00 2.87 17.66
N GLN A 66 6.75 1.95 17.06
CA GLN A 66 7.87 2.26 16.17
C GLN A 66 7.44 3.15 14.99
N ALA A 67 6.30 2.82 14.36
CA ALA A 67 5.75 3.60 13.26
C ALA A 67 5.38 5.03 13.70
N THR A 68 4.74 5.16 14.86
CA THR A 68 4.35 6.47 15.42
C THR A 68 5.57 7.32 15.78
N GLU A 69 6.57 6.71 16.41
CA GLU A 69 7.82 7.41 16.75
C GLU A 69 8.58 7.85 15.50
N ALA A 70 8.66 6.99 14.46
CA ALA A 70 9.26 7.35 13.18
C ALA A 70 8.53 8.53 12.52
N ALA A 71 7.19 8.49 12.48
CA ALA A 71 6.39 9.59 11.97
C ALA A 71 6.61 10.89 12.77
N ALA A 72 6.66 10.81 14.11
CA ALA A 72 6.92 11.95 14.97
C ALA A 72 8.32 12.54 14.75
N ARG A 73 9.35 11.71 14.53
CA ARG A 73 10.71 12.17 14.16
C ARG A 73 10.70 12.88 12.81
N ALA A 74 10.11 12.27 11.78
CA ALA A 74 10.03 12.85 10.44
C ALA A 74 9.24 14.17 10.43
N TYR A 75 8.18 14.27 11.22
CA TYR A 75 7.36 15.48 11.31
C TYR A 75 8.15 16.71 11.76
N LYS A 76 9.14 16.56 12.66
CA LYS A 76 9.96 17.68 13.17
C LYS A 76 10.62 18.48 12.05
N THR A 77 11.07 17.81 10.99
CA THR A 77 11.69 18.48 9.82
C THR A 77 10.68 18.70 8.71
N TRP A 78 9.74 17.77 8.49
CA TRP A 78 8.75 17.88 7.42
C TRP A 78 7.79 19.06 7.61
N LYS A 79 7.47 19.44 8.85
CA LYS A 79 6.60 20.60 9.14
C LYS A 79 7.18 21.92 8.62
N GLU A 80 8.50 22.04 8.58
CA GLU A 80 9.23 23.24 8.13
C GLU A 80 9.36 23.30 6.59
N VAL A 81 9.05 22.22 5.88
CA VAL A 81 9.16 22.15 4.42
C VAL A 81 8.10 23.05 3.78
N GLY A 82 8.49 24.03 2.97
CA GLY A 82 7.55 24.96 2.33
C GLY A 82 6.49 24.28 1.46
N VAL A 83 5.31 24.91 1.37
CA VAL A 83 4.12 24.38 0.66
C VAL A 83 4.44 23.92 -0.77
N GLN A 84 5.20 24.73 -1.52
CA GLN A 84 5.59 24.45 -2.91
C GLN A 84 6.39 23.14 -3.05
N HIS A 85 7.26 22.85 -2.08
CA HIS A 85 8.03 21.60 -2.08
C HIS A 85 7.14 20.40 -1.77
N ARG A 86 6.24 20.52 -0.79
CA ARG A 86 5.27 19.46 -0.47
C ARG A 86 4.36 19.15 -1.67
N GLN A 87 3.91 20.18 -2.39
CA GLN A 87 3.14 20.02 -3.63
C GLN A 87 3.93 19.22 -4.69
N ARG A 88 5.21 19.55 -4.90
CA ARG A 88 6.06 18.85 -5.87
C ARG A 88 6.21 17.36 -5.54
N VAL A 89 6.36 17.01 -4.26
CA VAL A 89 6.43 15.60 -3.82
C VAL A 89 5.13 14.86 -4.16
N MET A 90 3.97 15.47 -3.92
CA MET A 90 2.67 14.87 -4.25
C MET A 90 2.45 14.72 -5.76
N LEU A 91 2.81 15.72 -6.56
CA LEU A 91 2.73 15.65 -8.02
C LEU A 91 3.67 14.58 -8.59
N LYS A 92 4.86 14.41 -8.01
CA LYS A 92 5.78 13.33 -8.38
C LYS A 92 5.17 11.97 -8.09
N LEU A 93 4.52 11.79 -6.93
CA LEU A 93 3.82 10.55 -6.59
C LEU A 93 2.67 10.24 -7.56
N GLN A 94 1.89 11.25 -7.96
CA GLN A 94 0.80 11.07 -8.93
C GLN A 94 1.28 10.57 -10.30
N HIS A 95 2.51 10.94 -10.70
CA HIS A 95 3.07 10.57 -11.99
C HIS A 95 3.66 9.15 -12.03
N LEU A 96 3.78 8.47 -10.88
CA LEU A 96 4.21 7.08 -10.78
C LEU A 96 3.07 6.11 -11.15
#